data_AF-A0A954AVQ9-F1
#
_entry.id   AF-A0A954AVQ9-F1
#
_cell.length_a   1.000
_cell.length_b   1.000
_cell.length_c   1.000
_cell.angle_alpha   90.00
_cell.angle_beta   90.00
_cell.angle_gamma   90.00
#
_symmetry.space_group_name_H-M   'P 1'
#
loop_
_entity.id
_entity.type
_entity.pdbx_description
1 polymer ?
#
loop_
_entity_poly.entity_id
_entity_poly.type
_entity_poly.pdbx_seq_one_letter_code
_entity_poly.pdbx_strand_id
1 'polypeptide(L)' 'MPKVVNLTRARKAVSRAKKTLEATENAAKYGRSKADKRLAATKTDKEARQLDQHRLERDD' A
#
# COMPACT_ATOMS: atom_id res chain seq x y z
N MET A 1 3.76 -15.60 39.84
CA MET A 1 4.82 -16.46 39.26
C MET A 1 5.52 -15.69 38.14
N PRO A 2 6.82 -15.40 38.22
CA PRO A 2 7.54 -14.73 37.14
C PRO A 2 7.67 -15.66 35.93
N LYS A 3 7.18 -15.24 34.76
CA LYS A 3 7.40 -15.97 33.50
C LYS A 3 8.83 -15.72 33.04
N VAL A 4 9.61 -16.79 32.89
CA VAL A 4 10.94 -16.72 32.26
C VAL A 4 10.76 -16.43 30.77
N VAL A 5 11.12 -15.22 30.34
CA VAL A 5 11.04 -14.82 28.94
C VAL A 5 12.36 -15.12 28.24
N ASN A 6 12.29 -15.89 27.15
CA ASN A 6 13.47 -16.15 26.33
C ASN A 6 13.76 -14.95 25.41
N LEU A 7 14.75 -14.13 25.75
CA LEU A 7 15.16 -12.94 24.99
C LEU A 7 15.62 -13.25 23.56
N THR A 8 16.10 -14.47 23.28
CA THR A 8 16.50 -14.84 21.91
C THR A 8 15.28 -15.01 21.01
N ARG A 9 14.20 -15.59 21.54
CA ARG A 9 12.92 -15.73 20.82
C ARG A 9 12.31 -14.35 20.58
N ALA A 10 12.33 -13.47 21.58
CA ALA A 10 11.84 -12.09 21.44
C ALA A 10 12.60 -11.31 20.35
N ARG A 11 13.94 -11.36 20.34
CA ARG A 11 14.76 -10.74 19.30
C ARG A 11 14.45 -11.27 17.90
N LYS A 12 14.27 -12.59 17.76
CA LYS A 12 13.87 -13.22 16.49
C LYS A 12 12.48 -12.75 16.04
N ALA A 13 11.52 -12.62 16.95
CA ALA A 13 10.19 -12.12 16.64
C ALA A 13 10.24 -10.69 16.09
N VAL A 14 10.99 -9.80 16.75
CA VAL A 14 11.19 -8.41 16.29
C VAL A 14 11.85 -8.38 14.90
N SER A 15 12.90 -9.17 14.67
CA SER A 15 13.56 -9.24 13.36
C SER A 15 12.63 -9.73 12.26
N ARG A 16 11.80 -10.75 12.54
CA ARG A 16 10.80 -11.24 11.57
C ARG A 16 9.74 -10.18 11.28
N ALA A 17 9.23 -9.50 12.30
CA ALA A 17 8.24 -8.43 12.14
C ALA A 17 8.77 -7.27 11.27
N LYS A 18 10.03 -6.87 11.47
CA LYS A 18 10.68 -5.85 10.63
C LYS A 18 10.76 -6.30 9.16
N LYS A 19 11.23 -7.52 8.91
CA LYS A 19 11.29 -8.09 7.55
C LYS A 19 9.91 -8.16 6.88
N THR A 20 8.87 -8.50 7.62
CA THR A 20 7.51 -8.52 7.05
C THR A 20 7.03 -7.12 6.69
N LEU A 21 7.30 -6.11 7.51
CA LEU A 21 6.94 -4.72 7.20
C LEU A 21 7.66 -4.25 5.92
N GLU A 22 8.97 -4.45 5.85
CA GLU A 22 9.77 -4.12 4.65
C GLU A 22 9.24 -4.84 3.39
N ALA A 23 8.87 -6.12 3.51
CA ALA A 23 8.30 -6.88 2.41
C ALA A 23 6.95 -6.31 1.96
N THR A 24 6.08 -5.92 2.89
CA THR A 24 4.79 -5.29 2.56
C THR A 24 4.97 -3.94 1.88
N GLU A 25 5.91 -3.12 2.34
CA GLU A 25 6.24 -1.86 1.69
C GLU A 25 6.77 -2.07 0.28
N ASN A 26 7.67 -3.04 0.09
CA ASN A 26 8.23 -3.37 -1.21
C ASN A 26 7.18 -3.96 -2.15
N ALA A 27 6.23 -4.77 -1.66
CA ALA A 27 5.11 -5.24 -2.44
C ALA A 27 4.20 -4.07 -2.89
N ALA A 28 3.97 -3.08 -2.03
CA ALA A 28 3.19 -1.90 -2.38
C ALA A 28 3.91 -0.99 -3.41
N LYS A 29 5.23 -0.81 -3.23
CA LYS A 29 6.10 0.02 -4.09
C LYS A 29 6.39 -0.64 -5.44
N TYR A 30 6.73 -1.91 -5.43
CA TYR A 30 7.30 -2.62 -6.58
C TYR A 30 6.52 -3.86 -7.02
N GLY A 31 5.64 -4.40 -6.18
CA GLY A 31 4.90 -5.64 -6.44
C GLY A 31 3.70 -5.50 -7.38
N ARG A 32 3.34 -4.29 -7.80
CA ARG A 32 2.27 -4.11 -8.80
C ARG A 32 2.79 -4.46 -10.20
N SER A 33 2.11 -5.39 -10.86
CA SER A 33 2.42 -5.76 -12.24
C SER A 33 2.16 -4.59 -13.20
N LYS A 34 2.74 -4.63 -14.41
CA LYS A 34 2.45 -3.61 -15.45
C LYS A 34 0.95 -3.57 -15.78
N ALA A 35 0.27 -4.71 -15.76
CA ALA A 35 -1.16 -4.81 -16.00
C ALA A 35 -1.97 -4.09 -14.91
N ASP A 36 -1.64 -4.30 -13.64
CA ASP A 36 -2.33 -3.66 -12.52
C ASP A 36 -2.15 -2.14 -12.52
N LYS A 37 -0.93 -1.68 -12.83
CA LYS A 37 -0.64 -0.25 -12.98
C LYS A 37 -1.46 0.38 -14.10
N ARG A 38 -1.54 -0.29 -15.25
CA ARG A 38 -2.34 0.18 -16.39
C ARG A 38 -3.83 0.20 -16.05
N LEU A 39 -4.34 -0.84 -15.41
CA LEU A 39 -5.74 -0.90 -14.99
C LEU A 39 -6.08 0.22 -14.00
N ALA A 40 -5.23 0.46 -13.00
CA ALA A 40 -5.40 1.58 -12.08
C ALA A 40 -5.42 2.93 -12.82
N ALA A 41 -4.46 3.19 -13.71
CA ALA A 41 -4.41 4.43 -14.49
C ALA A 41 -5.65 4.62 -15.37
N THR A 42 -6.12 3.56 -16.05
CA THR A 42 -7.34 3.66 -16.87
C THR A 42 -8.59 3.96 -16.06
N LYS A 43 -8.66 3.46 -14.81
CA LYS A 43 -9.77 3.77 -13.90
C LYS A 43 -9.70 5.22 -13.44
N THR A 44 -8.54 5.70 -13.00
CA THR A 44 -8.36 7.09 -12.58
C THR A 44 -8.66 8.07 -13.72
N ASP A 45 -8.23 7.78 -14.94
CA ASP A 45 -8.51 8.63 -16.11
C ASP A 45 -10.00 8.66 -16.44
N LYS A 46 -10.71 7.54 -16.28
CA LYS A 46 -12.15 7.47 -16.50
C LYS A 46 -12.88 8.29 -15.44
N GLU A 47 -12.51 8.14 -14.18
CA GLU A 47 -13.09 8.88 -13.06
C GLU A 47 -12.83 10.39 -13.22
N ALA A 48 -11.61 10.78 -13.58
CA ALA A 48 -11.28 12.18 -13.85
C ALA A 48 -12.14 12.75 -14.98
N ARG A 49 -12.27 12.04 -16.10
CA ARG A 49 -13.15 12.44 -17.21
C ARG A 49 -14.62 12.55 -16.81
N GLN A 50 -15.11 11.64 -15.97
CA GLN A 50 -16.48 11.70 -15.45
C GLN A 50 -16.67 12.95 -14.58
N LEU A 51 -15.72 13.24 -13.69
CA LEU A 51 -15.77 14.44 -12.85
C LEU A 51 -15.68 15.72 -13.67
N ASP A 52 -14.83 15.76 -14.69
CA ASP A 52 -14.72 16.89 -15.62
C ASP A 52 -16.02 17.11 -16.40
N GLN A 53 -16.69 16.05 -16.88
CA GLN A 53 -18.00 16.15 -17.54
C GLN A 53 -19.10 16.71 -16.62
N HIS A 54 -18.97 16.49 -15.32
CA HIS A 54 -19.90 17.00 -14.32
C HIS A 54 -19.46 18.35 -13.72
N ARG A 55 -18.32 18.92 -14.15
CA ARG A 55 -17.88 20.24 -13.73
C ARG A 55 -18.74 21.29 -14.43
N LEU A 56 -19.62 21.94 -13.68
CA LEU A 56 -20.20 23.21 -14.07
C LEU A 56 -19.11 24.26 -13.88
N GLU A 57 -18.65 24.88 -14.97
CA GLU A 57 -17.86 26.11 -14.85
C GLU A 57 -18.75 27.12 -14.12
N ARG A 58 -18.34 27.52 -12.91
CA ARG A 58 -18.93 28.68 -12.27
C ARG A 58 -18.34 29.88 -12.99
N ASP A 59 -19.15 30.50 -13.83
CA ASP A 59 -18.90 31.85 -14.31
C ASP A 59 -18.82 32.78 -13.08
N ASP A 60 -17.61 33.23 -12.74
CA ASP A 60 -17.39 34.43 -11.92
C ASP A 60 -17.42 35.66 -12.84
#